data_AF-I9ARW8-F1
#
_entry.id   AF-I9ARW8-F1
#
_cell.length_a   1.000
_cell.length_b   1.000
_cell.length_c   1.000
_cell.angle_alpha   90.00
_cell.angle_beta   90.00
_cell.angle_gamma   90.00
#
_symmetry.space_group_name_H-M   'P 1'
#
loop_
_entity.id
_entity.type
_entity.pdbx_description
1 polymer ?
#
loop_
_entity_poly.entity_id
_entity_poly.type
_entity_poly.pdbx_seq_one_letter_code
_entity_poly.pdbx_strand_id
1 'polypeptide(L)'
;MFTIPIGKYFETIIIWLRLHFDGFFNITRKALTSFINGFEDTLLFLPAGAVILLMAGIAWRAAGRGVAIFTVLSMGLIYSMGLWTQTMQTLALVLTSALIALVIGIPFGILAARNDKFDRIARIVLDFMQTMPAFVYLIPAVLFFKLGKVPGAVATVIFAMPPSVRLTNLGIRQVPEDVVEAARSFGSTTRQLLFKVQLPIAIPTILAGVNQTIMLSLSMVVIAAMIGAGGLGEEVLKGITQLKIGRGFESGVAVVLLAMVLDRITQSLANINRNRKM
;
A
#
# COMPACT_ATOMS: atom_id res chain seq x y z
N MET A 1 -25.24 11.29 34.32
CA MET A 1 -24.24 10.70 33.41
C MET A 1 -23.74 11.81 32.50
N PHE A 2 -22.47 12.20 32.61
CA PHE A 2 -21.87 13.18 31.68
C PHE A 2 -21.61 12.48 30.33
N THR A 3 -22.30 12.87 29.27
CA THR A 3 -22.04 12.40 27.91
C THR A 3 -21.33 13.49 27.13
N ILE A 4 -20.09 13.24 26.72
CA ILE A 4 -19.36 14.14 25.83
C ILE A 4 -19.80 13.82 24.39
N PRO A 5 -20.44 14.75 23.66
CA PRO A 5 -21.04 14.46 22.36
C PRO A 5 -20.01 14.49 21.22
N ILE A 6 -18.97 13.64 21.30
CA ILE A 6 -17.84 13.58 20.34
C ILE A 6 -18.35 13.44 18.89
N GLY A 7 -19.40 12.62 18.67
CA GLY A 7 -20.01 12.44 17.36
C GLY A 7 -20.55 13.72 16.73
N LYS A 8 -21.17 14.61 17.52
CA LYS A 8 -21.71 15.89 17.01
C LYS A 8 -20.59 16.84 16.59
N TYR A 9 -19.49 16.88 17.35
CA TYR A 9 -18.32 17.69 17.00
C TYR A 9 -17.69 17.18 15.71
N PHE A 10 -17.52 15.86 15.57
CA PHE A 10 -17.00 15.25 14.35
C PHE A 10 -17.89 15.56 13.14
N GLU A 11 -19.21 15.37 13.26
CA GLU A 11 -20.17 15.67 12.20
C GLU A 11 -20.10 17.13 11.77
N THR A 12 -20.05 18.07 12.73
CA THR A 12 -19.93 19.51 12.45
C THR A 12 -18.67 19.82 11.66
N ILE A 13 -17.53 19.24 12.04
CA ILE A 13 -16.25 19.42 11.34
C ILE A 13 -16.33 18.87 9.91
N ILE A 14 -16.89 17.68 9.72
CA ILE A 14 -17.01 17.06 8.40
C ILE A 14 -17.93 17.87 7.47
N ILE A 15 -19.07 18.35 7.97
CA ILE A 15 -19.99 19.20 7.21
C ILE A 15 -19.30 20.51 6.83
N TRP A 16 -18.61 21.16 7.79
CA TRP A 16 -17.88 22.39 7.52
C TRP A 16 -16.80 22.20 6.45
N LEU A 17 -16.00 21.12 6.54
CA LEU A 17 -14.99 20.78 5.54
C LEU A 17 -15.61 20.54 4.17
N ARG A 18 -16.73 19.82 4.10
CA ARG A 18 -17.42 19.55 2.84
C ARG A 18 -17.95 20.83 2.20
N LEU A 19 -18.51 21.75 2.97
CA LEU A 19 -19.06 23.01 2.44
C LEU A 19 -17.96 23.94 1.91
N HIS A 20 -16.80 24.00 2.57
CA HIS A 20 -15.73 24.95 2.20
C HIS A 20 -14.68 24.37 1.25
N PHE A 21 -14.47 23.04 1.24
CA PHE A 21 -13.42 22.38 0.46
C PHE A 21 -13.95 21.40 -0.59
N ASP A 22 -15.25 21.46 -0.96
CA ASP A 22 -15.84 20.56 -1.96
C ASP A 22 -15.06 20.54 -3.29
N GLY A 23 -14.61 21.71 -3.76
CA GLY A 23 -13.80 21.83 -4.97
C GLY A 23 -12.49 21.05 -4.89
N PHE A 24 -11.77 21.15 -3.77
CA PHE A 24 -10.53 20.40 -3.52
C PHE A 24 -10.79 18.89 -3.49
N PHE A 25 -11.81 18.43 -2.78
CA PHE A 25 -12.16 17.02 -2.72
C PHE A 25 -12.58 16.47 -4.09
N ASN A 26 -13.33 17.24 -4.87
CA ASN A 26 -13.73 16.85 -6.22
C ASN A 26 -12.55 16.75 -7.20
N ILE A 27 -11.60 17.69 -7.15
CA ILE A 27 -10.37 17.63 -7.95
C ILE A 27 -9.55 16.41 -7.55
N THR A 28 -9.35 16.21 -6.25
CA THR A 28 -8.59 15.08 -5.71
C THR A 28 -9.24 13.75 -6.09
N ARG A 29 -10.57 13.66 -5.99
CA ARG A 29 -11.35 12.50 -6.43
C ARG A 29 -11.12 12.20 -7.90
N LYS A 30 -11.23 13.21 -8.78
CA LYS A 30 -11.03 13.04 -10.22
C LYS A 30 -9.60 12.60 -10.55
N ALA A 31 -8.60 13.20 -9.89
CA ALA A 31 -7.20 12.83 -10.05
C ALA A 31 -6.96 11.37 -9.63
N LEU A 32 -7.40 10.97 -8.44
CA LEU A 32 -7.27 9.59 -7.96
C LEU A 32 -8.05 8.59 -8.81
N THR A 33 -9.27 8.94 -9.24
CA THR A 33 -10.06 8.08 -10.14
C THR A 33 -9.34 7.87 -11.45
N SER A 34 -8.81 8.93 -12.06
CA SER A 34 -8.09 8.87 -13.33
C SER A 34 -6.81 8.05 -13.19
N PHE A 35 -6.12 8.19 -12.05
CA PHE A 35 -4.89 7.44 -11.77
C PHE A 35 -5.16 5.94 -11.58
N ILE A 36 -6.15 5.58 -10.76
CA ILE A 36 -6.53 4.18 -10.52
C ILE A 36 -7.05 3.53 -11.81
N ASN A 37 -7.97 4.20 -12.53
CA ASN A 37 -8.51 3.68 -13.77
C ASN A 37 -7.42 3.60 -14.85
N GLY A 38 -6.51 4.57 -14.93
CA GLY A 38 -5.38 4.50 -15.87
C GLY A 38 -4.50 3.25 -15.66
N PHE A 39 -4.23 2.88 -14.40
CA PHE A 39 -3.55 1.63 -14.07
C PHE A 39 -4.36 0.40 -14.47
N GLU A 40 -5.65 0.38 -14.14
CA GLU A 40 -6.57 -0.71 -14.47
C GLU A 40 -6.71 -0.92 -15.98
N ASP A 41 -6.98 0.15 -16.72
CA ASP A 41 -7.16 0.15 -18.16
C ASP A 41 -5.85 -0.30 -18.84
N THR A 42 -4.69 0.13 -18.35
CA THR A 42 -3.38 -0.33 -18.87
C THR A 42 -3.19 -1.83 -18.63
N LEU A 43 -3.54 -2.34 -17.45
CA LEU A 43 -3.44 -3.76 -17.12
C LEU A 43 -4.42 -4.62 -17.92
N LEU A 44 -5.62 -4.11 -18.19
CA LEU A 44 -6.66 -4.81 -18.94
C LEU A 44 -6.48 -4.71 -20.46
N PHE A 45 -5.83 -3.65 -20.95
CA PHE A 45 -5.51 -3.48 -22.37
C PHE A 45 -4.53 -4.55 -22.86
N LEU A 46 -3.60 -4.97 -22.00
CA LEU A 46 -2.66 -6.03 -22.32
C LEU A 46 -3.36 -7.39 -22.28
N PRO A 47 -3.15 -8.28 -23.28
CA PRO A 47 -3.64 -9.65 -23.22
C PRO A 47 -3.15 -10.34 -21.96
N ALA A 48 -3.99 -11.19 -21.35
CA ALA A 48 -3.67 -11.84 -20.07
C ALA A 48 -2.32 -12.56 -20.09
N GLY A 49 -2.00 -13.26 -21.18
CA GLY A 49 -0.70 -13.91 -21.35
C GLY A 49 0.49 -12.94 -21.28
N ALA A 50 0.35 -11.72 -21.81
CA ALA A 50 1.40 -10.71 -21.78
C ALA A 50 1.65 -10.21 -20.35
N VAL A 51 0.60 -9.96 -19.58
CA VAL A 51 0.70 -9.56 -18.17
C VAL A 51 1.31 -10.67 -17.33
N ILE A 52 0.90 -11.94 -17.54
CA ILE A 52 1.46 -13.10 -16.85
C ILE A 52 2.97 -13.22 -17.13
N LEU A 53 3.38 -13.10 -18.40
CA LEU A 53 4.79 -13.15 -18.78
C LEU A 53 5.59 -11.98 -18.19
N LEU A 54 5.01 -10.78 -18.16
CA LEU A 54 5.63 -9.60 -17.56
C LEU A 54 5.84 -9.80 -16.05
N MET A 55 4.81 -10.23 -15.32
CA MET A 55 4.91 -10.53 -13.89
C MET A 55 5.89 -11.67 -13.62
N ALA A 56 5.88 -12.72 -14.44
CA ALA A 56 6.84 -13.83 -14.34
C ALA A 56 8.27 -13.39 -14.63
N GLY A 57 8.48 -12.47 -15.58
CA GLY A 57 9.79 -11.88 -15.87
C GLY A 57 10.32 -11.04 -14.71
N ILE A 58 9.45 -10.21 -14.10
CA ILE A 58 9.78 -9.47 -12.87
C ILE A 58 10.12 -10.44 -11.74
N ALA A 59 9.28 -11.46 -11.53
CA ALA A 59 9.49 -12.49 -10.52
C ALA A 59 10.79 -13.28 -10.74
N TRP A 60 11.13 -13.60 -11.99
CA TRP A 60 12.36 -14.29 -12.32
C TRP A 60 13.59 -13.45 -11.97
N ARG A 61 13.56 -12.15 -12.30
CA ARG A 61 14.67 -11.23 -12.04
C ARG A 61 14.82 -10.89 -10.56
N ALA A 62 13.71 -10.78 -9.83
CA ALA A 62 13.74 -10.51 -8.40
C ALA A 62 14.12 -11.78 -7.62
N ALA A 63 13.36 -12.87 -7.80
CA ALA A 63 13.36 -14.01 -6.89
C ALA A 63 13.76 -15.35 -7.50
N GLY A 64 14.14 -15.38 -8.78
CA GLY A 64 14.62 -16.58 -9.47
C GLY A 64 13.52 -17.44 -10.09
N ARG A 65 13.93 -18.55 -10.70
CA ARG A 65 13.07 -19.38 -11.58
C ARG A 65 11.86 -19.98 -10.86
N GLY A 66 12.03 -20.39 -9.60
CA GLY A 66 10.94 -21.00 -8.82
C GLY A 66 9.75 -20.06 -8.62
N VAL A 67 10.01 -18.78 -8.29
CA VAL A 67 8.96 -17.78 -8.11
C VAL A 67 8.33 -17.37 -9.44
N ALA A 68 9.10 -17.35 -10.53
CA ALA A 68 8.55 -17.12 -11.86
C ALA A 68 7.55 -18.21 -12.27
N ILE A 69 7.91 -19.49 -12.09
CA ILE A 69 7.01 -20.62 -12.36
C ILE A 69 5.75 -20.53 -11.47
N PHE A 70 5.94 -20.28 -10.17
CA PHE A 70 4.82 -20.09 -9.24
C PHE A 70 3.89 -18.94 -9.71
N THR A 71 4.45 -17.84 -10.21
CA THR A 71 3.70 -16.69 -10.73
C THR A 71 2.88 -17.08 -11.96
N VAL A 72 3.47 -17.79 -12.92
CA VAL A 72 2.76 -18.28 -14.11
C VAL A 72 1.61 -19.21 -13.73
N LEU A 73 1.86 -20.18 -12.84
CA LEU A 73 0.85 -21.12 -12.39
C LEU A 73 -0.28 -20.42 -11.63
N SER A 74 0.06 -19.51 -10.72
CA SER A 74 -0.92 -18.78 -9.90
C SER A 74 -1.80 -17.88 -10.75
N MET A 75 -1.21 -17.06 -11.61
CA MET A 75 -1.95 -16.13 -12.46
C MET A 75 -2.71 -16.88 -13.57
N GLY A 76 -2.16 -17.99 -14.08
CA GLY A 76 -2.85 -18.87 -15.03
C GLY A 76 -4.09 -19.52 -14.40
N LEU A 77 -4.00 -19.97 -13.15
CA LEU A 77 -5.14 -20.51 -12.42
C LEU A 77 -6.22 -19.44 -12.21
N ILE A 78 -5.85 -18.23 -11.78
CA ILE A 78 -6.77 -17.09 -11.66
C ILE A 78 -7.49 -16.80 -12.99
N TYR A 79 -6.75 -16.81 -14.10
CA TYR A 79 -7.33 -16.63 -15.43
C TYR A 79 -8.34 -17.73 -15.77
N SER A 80 -8.01 -19.00 -15.50
CA SER A 80 -8.94 -20.13 -15.75
C SER A 80 -10.21 -20.10 -14.90
N MET A 81 -10.17 -19.48 -13.70
CA MET A 81 -11.36 -19.28 -12.86
C MET A 81 -12.26 -18.11 -13.33
N GLY A 82 -11.89 -17.43 -14.42
CA GLY A 82 -12.66 -16.29 -14.93
C GLY A 82 -12.68 -15.09 -13.98
N LEU A 83 -11.59 -14.90 -13.21
CA LEU A 83 -11.43 -13.81 -12.23
C LEU A 83 -10.43 -12.75 -12.68
N TRP A 84 -9.98 -12.80 -13.94
CA TRP A 84 -8.92 -11.94 -14.45
C TRP A 84 -9.18 -10.44 -14.26
N THR A 85 -10.37 -9.97 -14.67
CA THR A 85 -10.73 -8.55 -14.56
C THR A 85 -10.71 -8.07 -13.11
N GLN A 86 -11.27 -8.88 -12.22
CA GLN A 86 -11.34 -8.59 -10.79
C GLN A 86 -9.94 -8.58 -10.16
N THR A 87 -9.05 -9.47 -10.58
CA THR A 87 -7.66 -9.47 -10.16
C THR A 87 -6.92 -8.22 -10.63
N MET A 88 -7.11 -7.77 -11.87
CA MET A 88 -6.48 -6.55 -12.37
C MET A 88 -7.01 -5.29 -11.67
N GLN A 89 -8.32 -5.23 -11.40
CA GLN A 89 -8.93 -4.18 -10.59
C GLN A 89 -8.33 -4.11 -9.19
N THR A 90 -8.21 -5.25 -8.52
CA THR A 90 -7.59 -5.35 -7.20
C THR A 90 -6.12 -4.94 -7.26
N LEU A 91 -5.36 -5.43 -8.25
CA LEU A 91 -3.96 -5.11 -8.41
C LEU A 91 -3.76 -3.60 -8.66
N ALA A 92 -4.57 -2.98 -9.52
CA ALA A 92 -4.53 -1.54 -9.78
C ALA A 92 -4.79 -0.71 -8.51
N LEU A 93 -5.83 -1.07 -7.74
CA LEU A 93 -6.15 -0.39 -6.48
C LEU A 93 -5.02 -0.52 -5.46
N VAL A 94 -4.49 -1.74 -5.29
CA VAL A 94 -3.42 -2.05 -4.33
C VAL A 94 -2.14 -1.34 -4.69
N LEU A 95 -1.69 -1.43 -5.95
CA LEU A 95 -0.45 -0.77 -6.40
C LEU A 95 -0.57 0.74 -6.33
N THR A 96 -1.72 1.32 -6.71
CA THR A 96 -1.95 2.76 -6.61
C THR A 96 -1.92 3.23 -5.17
N SER A 97 -2.63 2.53 -4.27
CA SER A 97 -2.66 2.88 -2.85
C SER A 97 -1.30 2.73 -2.20
N ALA A 98 -0.60 1.61 -2.47
CA ALA A 98 0.74 1.40 -1.98
C ALA A 98 1.71 2.47 -2.50
N LEU A 99 1.67 2.81 -3.80
CA LEU A 99 2.52 3.84 -4.37
C LEU A 99 2.31 5.20 -3.69
N ILE A 100 1.06 5.63 -3.52
CA ILE A 100 0.74 6.88 -2.81
C ILE A 100 1.24 6.82 -1.36
N ALA A 101 0.98 5.71 -0.67
CA ALA A 101 1.42 5.50 0.71
C ALA A 101 2.95 5.54 0.84
N LEU A 102 3.70 5.03 -0.12
CA LEU A 102 5.16 5.03 -0.12
C LEU A 102 5.75 6.40 -0.50
N VAL A 103 5.16 7.07 -1.49
CA VAL A 103 5.56 8.43 -1.90
C VAL A 103 5.41 9.42 -0.75
N ILE A 104 4.42 9.22 0.13
CA ILE A 104 4.25 10.04 1.34
C ILE A 104 5.06 9.46 2.50
N GLY A 105 4.97 8.15 2.71
CA GLY A 105 5.50 7.48 3.89
C GLY A 105 7.03 7.51 4.00
N ILE A 106 7.74 7.30 2.88
CA ILE A 106 9.21 7.31 2.87
C ILE A 106 9.75 8.71 3.23
N PRO A 107 9.31 9.83 2.61
CA PRO A 107 9.71 11.16 3.04
C PRO A 107 9.39 11.48 4.50
N PHE A 108 8.21 11.10 4.99
CA PHE A 108 7.86 11.27 6.40
C PHE A 108 8.78 10.45 7.33
N GLY A 109 9.17 9.25 6.91
CA GLY A 109 10.12 8.41 7.63
C GLY A 109 11.52 9.01 7.66
N ILE A 110 11.98 9.61 6.56
CA ILE A 110 13.25 10.36 6.50
C ILE A 110 13.21 11.57 7.43
N LEU A 111 12.09 12.30 7.47
CA LEU A 111 11.93 13.46 8.36
C LEU A 111 11.93 13.04 9.83
N ALA A 112 11.26 11.93 10.17
CA ALA A 112 11.28 11.34 11.51
C ALA A 112 12.67 10.85 11.93
N ALA A 113 13.45 10.30 11.01
CA ALA A 113 14.82 9.90 11.29
C ALA A 113 15.72 11.06 11.73
N ARG A 114 15.42 12.28 11.26
CA ARG A 114 16.27 13.46 11.48
C ARG A 114 15.84 14.33 12.67
N ASN A 115 14.63 14.15 13.20
CA ASN A 115 14.09 15.00 14.25
C ASN A 115 13.31 14.18 15.29
N ASP A 116 13.87 14.05 16.50
CA ASP A 116 13.28 13.28 17.60
C ASP A 116 11.93 13.83 18.11
N LYS A 117 11.67 15.14 17.95
CA LYS A 117 10.37 15.72 18.30
C LYS A 117 9.33 15.34 17.25
N PHE A 118 9.67 15.48 15.97
CA PHE A 118 8.80 15.06 14.87
C PHE A 118 8.49 13.56 14.96
N ASP A 119 9.50 12.73 15.22
CA ASP A 119 9.35 11.29 15.39
C ASP A 119 8.39 10.90 16.53
N ARG A 120 8.49 11.59 17.68
CA ARG A 120 7.56 11.39 18.81
C ARG A 120 6.11 11.70 18.42
N ILE A 121 5.86 12.81 17.72
CA ILE A 121 4.52 13.18 17.27
C ILE A 121 4.03 12.21 16.18
N ALA A 122 4.89 11.89 15.22
CA ALA A 122 4.58 10.97 14.14
C ALA A 122 4.16 9.60 14.70
N ARG A 123 4.87 9.05 15.69
CA ARG A 123 4.49 7.78 16.33
C ARG A 123 3.04 7.75 16.79
N ILE A 124 2.58 8.80 17.49
CA ILE A 124 1.20 8.90 17.98
C ILE A 124 0.20 8.84 16.82
N VAL A 125 0.45 9.60 15.76
CA VAL A 125 -0.40 9.61 14.57
C VAL A 125 -0.39 8.25 13.88
N LEU A 126 0.79 7.65 13.73
CA LEU A 126 0.97 6.33 13.10
C LEU A 126 0.36 5.18 13.92
N ASP A 127 0.32 5.31 15.25
CA ASP A 127 -0.35 4.36 16.15
C ASP A 127 -1.86 4.47 15.95
N PHE A 128 -2.42 5.68 15.90
CA PHE A 128 -3.82 5.90 15.58
C PHE A 128 -4.20 5.33 14.20
N MET A 129 -3.35 5.59 13.19
CA MET A 129 -3.53 5.11 11.81
C MET A 129 -3.65 3.57 11.72
N GLN A 130 -2.91 2.82 12.54
CA GLN A 130 -2.93 1.35 12.53
C GLN A 130 -3.95 0.72 13.48
N THR A 131 -4.29 1.39 14.57
CA THR A 131 -5.13 0.80 15.64
C THR A 131 -6.61 1.11 15.47
N MET A 132 -6.96 2.21 14.79
CA MET A 132 -8.35 2.50 14.48
C MET A 132 -8.91 1.45 13.51
N PRO A 133 -10.13 0.93 13.77
CA PRO A 133 -10.76 -0.03 12.87
C PRO A 133 -10.94 0.54 11.46
N ALA A 134 -10.62 -0.27 10.46
CA ALA A 134 -10.61 0.14 9.05
C ALA A 134 -11.94 0.78 8.58
N PHE A 135 -13.08 0.31 9.08
CA PHE A 135 -14.41 0.86 8.78
C PHE A 135 -14.57 2.33 9.20
N VAL A 136 -13.88 2.78 10.25
CA VAL A 136 -13.98 4.16 10.72
C VAL A 136 -13.39 5.12 9.68
N TYR A 137 -12.34 4.71 8.95
CA TYR A 137 -11.78 5.52 7.85
C TYR A 137 -12.74 5.65 6.67
N LEU A 138 -13.61 4.67 6.45
CA LEU A 138 -14.53 4.70 5.32
C LEU A 138 -15.59 5.80 5.48
N ILE A 139 -15.99 6.13 6.72
CA ILE A 139 -17.03 7.13 6.99
C ILE A 139 -16.66 8.49 6.37
N PRO A 140 -15.56 9.16 6.76
CA PRO A 140 -15.18 10.43 6.13
C PRO A 140 -14.79 10.23 4.66
N ALA A 141 -14.15 9.12 4.30
CA ALA A 141 -13.72 8.89 2.92
C ALA A 141 -14.91 8.85 1.94
N VAL A 142 -16.00 8.16 2.28
CA VAL A 142 -17.21 8.12 1.46
C VAL A 142 -17.92 9.48 1.45
N LEU A 143 -17.93 10.21 2.57
CA LEU A 143 -18.54 11.55 2.63
C LEU A 143 -17.83 12.56 1.73
N PHE A 144 -16.50 12.51 1.64
CA PHE A 144 -15.71 13.41 0.79
C PHE A 144 -15.60 12.95 -0.67
N PHE A 145 -15.46 11.64 -0.90
CA PHE A 145 -15.12 11.09 -2.22
C PHE A 145 -16.25 10.32 -2.90
N LYS A 146 -17.41 10.19 -2.25
CA LYS A 146 -18.54 9.34 -2.68
C LYS A 146 -18.14 7.86 -2.76
N LEU A 147 -19.11 6.97 -2.99
CA LEU A 147 -18.84 5.54 -3.18
C LEU A 147 -17.95 5.28 -4.40
N GLY A 148 -17.15 4.21 -4.35
CA GLY A 148 -16.27 3.79 -5.45
C GLY A 148 -14.84 3.44 -5.02
N LYS A 149 -13.92 3.44 -5.99
CA LYS A 149 -12.50 3.07 -5.81
C LYS A 149 -11.72 4.05 -4.93
N VAL A 150 -11.98 5.35 -5.06
CA VAL A 150 -11.25 6.43 -4.38
C VAL A 150 -11.32 6.33 -2.85
N PRO A 151 -12.49 6.26 -2.19
CA PRO A 151 -12.55 6.14 -0.74
C PRO A 151 -11.85 4.87 -0.23
N GLY A 152 -11.93 3.76 -1.00
CA GLY A 152 -11.18 2.54 -0.72
C GLY A 152 -9.68 2.79 -0.75
N ALA A 153 -9.17 3.43 -1.80
CA ALA A 153 -7.76 3.79 -1.92
C ALA A 153 -7.28 4.70 -0.78
N VAL A 154 -8.06 5.74 -0.42
CA VAL A 154 -7.72 6.65 0.68
C VAL A 154 -7.61 5.91 2.01
N ALA A 155 -8.59 5.07 2.33
CA ALA A 155 -8.56 4.29 3.57
C ALA A 155 -7.38 3.30 3.57
N THR A 156 -7.10 2.65 2.44
CA THR A 156 -5.94 1.80 2.25
C THR A 156 -4.62 2.55 2.47
N VAL A 157 -4.47 3.76 1.91
CA VAL A 157 -3.28 4.60 2.10
C VAL A 157 -3.07 4.92 3.58
N ILE A 158 -4.12 5.34 4.29
CA ILE A 158 -4.04 5.68 5.72
C ILE A 158 -3.61 4.44 6.53
N PHE A 159 -4.21 3.28 6.25
CA PHE A 159 -3.92 2.07 7.00
C PHE A 159 -2.55 1.46 6.69
N ALA A 160 -2.10 1.54 5.43
CA ALA A 160 -0.90 0.84 4.96
C ALA A 160 0.39 1.70 4.96
N MET A 161 0.28 3.02 5.09
CA MET A 161 1.44 3.93 5.17
C MET A 161 2.36 3.71 6.39
N PRO A 162 1.86 3.40 7.61
CA PRO A 162 2.69 3.44 8.80
C PRO A 162 3.94 2.54 8.83
N PRO A 163 3.91 1.28 8.34
CA PRO A 163 5.14 0.49 8.25
C PRO A 163 6.23 1.13 7.41
N SER A 164 5.87 1.78 6.30
CA SER A 164 6.84 2.50 5.44
C SER A 164 7.53 3.63 6.21
N VAL A 165 6.75 4.43 6.97
CA VAL A 165 7.31 5.53 7.78
C VAL A 165 8.22 4.98 8.87
N ARG A 166 7.76 3.95 9.62
CA ARG A 166 8.50 3.38 10.75
C ARG A 166 9.79 2.71 10.31
N LEU A 167 9.74 1.87 9.29
CA LEU A 167 10.91 1.11 8.85
C LEU A 167 11.90 1.99 8.08
N THR A 168 11.45 3.06 7.43
CA THR A 168 12.35 4.08 6.88
C THR A 168 13.08 4.84 8.00
N ASN A 169 12.34 5.29 9.02
CA ASN A 169 12.93 5.95 10.18
C ASN A 169 13.94 5.05 10.90
N LEU A 170 13.53 3.81 11.21
CA LEU A 170 14.36 2.82 11.86
C LEU A 170 15.63 2.53 11.05
N GLY A 171 15.50 2.28 9.76
CA GLY A 171 16.63 1.96 8.89
C GLY A 171 17.69 3.06 8.86
N ILE A 172 17.28 4.33 8.85
CA ILE A 172 18.20 5.48 8.85
C ILE A 172 18.87 5.66 10.22
N ARG A 173 18.14 5.46 11.32
CA ARG A 173 18.67 5.59 12.69
C ARG A 173 19.58 4.43 13.10
N GLN A 174 19.39 3.25 12.52
CA GLN A 174 20.21 2.06 12.79
C GLN A 174 21.49 1.97 11.96
N VAL A 175 21.79 2.99 11.15
CA VAL A 175 23.07 3.07 10.45
C VAL A 175 24.19 3.17 11.50
N PRO A 176 25.23 2.31 11.45
CA PRO A 176 26.31 2.31 12.44
C PRO A 176 26.96 3.68 12.61
N GLU A 177 27.21 4.06 13.86
CA GLU A 177 27.72 5.40 14.19
C GLU A 177 29.15 5.61 13.67
N ASP A 178 30.00 4.58 13.72
CA ASP A 178 31.36 4.57 13.16
C ASP A 178 31.37 4.91 11.66
N VAL A 179 30.42 4.37 10.88
CA VAL A 179 30.27 4.69 9.46
C VAL A 179 29.86 6.15 9.25
N VAL A 180 29.01 6.69 10.14
CA VAL A 180 28.58 8.08 10.10
C VAL A 180 29.72 9.04 10.47
N GLU A 181 30.50 8.73 11.52
CA GLU A 181 31.65 9.49 11.96
C GLU A 181 32.77 9.50 10.92
N ALA A 182 33.04 8.34 10.30
CA ALA A 182 33.98 8.23 9.19
C ALA A 182 33.56 9.14 8.04
N ALA A 183 32.31 9.05 7.58
CA ALA A 183 31.80 9.89 6.49
C ALA A 183 31.89 11.39 6.81
N ARG A 184 31.62 11.80 8.07
CA ARG A 184 31.77 13.19 8.51
C ARG A 184 33.23 13.64 8.53
N SER A 185 34.15 12.77 8.94
CA SER A 185 35.59 13.04 8.96
C SER A 185 36.15 13.27 7.55
N PHE A 186 35.57 12.64 6.53
CA PHE A 186 35.84 12.91 5.10
C PHE A 186 35.11 14.16 4.55
N GLY A 187 34.51 15.00 5.40
CA GLY A 187 33.88 16.26 4.99
C GLY A 187 32.48 16.14 4.41
N SER A 188 31.78 15.02 4.64
CA SER A 188 30.42 14.81 4.12
C SER A 188 29.42 15.79 4.75
N THR A 189 28.77 16.59 3.90
CA THR A 189 27.62 17.43 4.30
C THR A 189 26.45 16.57 4.77
N THR A 190 25.51 17.12 5.55
CA THR A 190 24.33 16.37 6.02
C THR A 190 23.51 15.75 4.87
N ARG A 191 23.44 16.43 3.72
CA ARG A 191 22.76 15.89 2.53
C ARG A 191 23.53 14.73 1.91
N GLN A 192 24.86 14.85 1.81
CA GLN A 192 25.70 13.77 1.31
C GLN A 192 25.68 12.56 2.25
N LEU A 193 25.73 12.77 3.56
CA LEU A 193 25.60 11.72 4.56
C LEU A 193 24.27 10.96 4.39
N LEU A 194 23.15 11.68 4.25
CA LEU A 194 21.84 11.05 4.07
C LEU A 194 21.77 10.24 2.78
N PHE A 195 22.06 10.86 1.63
CA PHE A 195 21.82 10.23 0.32
C PHE A 195 22.91 9.24 -0.10
N LYS A 196 24.15 9.41 0.36
CA LYS A 196 25.28 8.56 -0.05
C LYS A 196 25.67 7.50 0.97
N VAL A 197 25.26 7.65 2.24
CA VAL A 197 25.64 6.71 3.31
C VAL A 197 24.41 6.10 3.96
N GLN A 198 23.56 6.92 4.59
CA GLN A 198 22.46 6.39 5.40
C GLN A 198 21.38 5.70 4.56
N LEU A 199 20.88 6.35 3.50
CA LEU A 199 19.84 5.76 2.65
C LEU A 199 20.30 4.45 2.00
N PRO A 200 21.50 4.35 1.37
CA PRO A 200 22.01 3.11 0.81
C PRO A 200 22.14 1.96 1.83
N ILE A 201 22.53 2.27 3.08
CA ILE A 201 22.63 1.26 4.14
C ILE A 201 21.24 0.87 4.66
N ALA A 202 20.30 1.81 4.71
CA ALA A 202 18.93 1.61 5.19
C ALA A 202 18.00 0.92 4.18
N ILE A 203 18.40 0.77 2.90
CA ILE A 203 17.55 0.21 1.83
C ILE A 203 16.85 -1.11 2.24
N PRO A 204 17.53 -2.11 2.82
CA PRO A 204 16.87 -3.38 3.17
C PRO A 204 15.70 -3.18 4.14
N THR A 205 15.86 -2.32 5.15
CA THR A 205 14.80 -2.00 6.11
C THR A 205 13.69 -1.18 5.46
N ILE A 206 14.02 -0.22 4.60
CA ILE A 206 13.03 0.54 3.81
C ILE A 206 12.22 -0.41 2.93
N LEU A 207 12.86 -1.37 2.26
CA LEU A 207 12.19 -2.37 1.40
C LEU A 207 11.32 -3.34 2.20
N ALA A 208 11.68 -3.66 3.44
CA ALA A 208 10.77 -4.38 4.35
C ALA A 208 9.51 -3.55 4.64
N GLY A 209 9.66 -2.23 4.82
CA GLY A 209 8.53 -1.29 4.93
C GLY A 209 7.68 -1.24 3.69
N VAL A 210 8.31 -1.21 2.51
CA VAL A 210 7.62 -1.30 1.21
C VAL A 210 6.79 -2.58 1.11
N ASN A 211 7.36 -3.72 1.47
CA ASN A 211 6.63 -4.99 1.44
C ASN A 211 5.40 -4.95 2.36
N GLN A 212 5.58 -4.50 3.61
CA GLN A 212 4.47 -4.42 4.57
C GLN A 212 3.37 -3.46 4.10
N THR A 213 3.72 -2.32 3.50
CA THR A 213 2.73 -1.41 2.91
C THR A 213 1.94 -2.06 1.77
N ILE A 214 2.58 -2.87 0.92
CA ILE A 214 1.86 -3.60 -0.15
C ILE A 214 0.96 -4.68 0.45
N MET A 215 1.44 -5.44 1.43
CA MET A 215 0.66 -6.51 2.09
C MET A 215 -0.56 -5.97 2.84
N LEU A 216 -0.40 -4.88 3.61
CA LEU A 216 -1.53 -4.21 4.27
C LEU A 216 -2.48 -3.56 3.25
N SER A 217 -1.96 -3.10 2.12
CA SER A 217 -2.81 -2.59 1.04
C SER A 217 -3.73 -3.68 0.48
N LEU A 218 -3.20 -4.90 0.35
CA LEU A 218 -3.96 -6.05 -0.11
C LEU A 218 -4.95 -6.56 0.94
N SER A 219 -4.62 -6.51 2.24
CA SER A 219 -5.58 -6.89 3.29
C SER A 219 -6.83 -5.99 3.32
N MET A 220 -6.71 -4.76 2.80
CA MET A 220 -7.81 -3.80 2.75
C MET A 220 -8.79 -4.05 1.58
N VAL A 221 -8.50 -5.00 0.68
CA VAL A 221 -9.29 -5.21 -0.55
C VAL A 221 -10.76 -5.54 -0.27
N VAL A 222 -11.03 -6.43 0.69
CA VAL A 222 -12.42 -6.80 1.03
C VAL A 222 -13.16 -5.62 1.63
N ILE A 223 -12.49 -4.84 2.49
CA ILE A 223 -13.08 -3.69 3.17
C ILE A 223 -13.37 -2.56 2.18
N ALA A 224 -12.44 -2.31 1.24
CA ALA A 224 -12.65 -1.36 0.15
C ALA A 224 -13.81 -1.80 -0.78
N ALA A 225 -13.97 -3.09 -1.03
CA ALA A 225 -15.04 -3.60 -1.87
C ALA A 225 -16.44 -3.36 -1.28
N MET A 226 -16.59 -3.31 0.04
CA MET A 226 -17.87 -3.02 0.71
C MET A 226 -18.44 -1.64 0.37
N ILE A 227 -17.63 -0.72 -0.14
CA ILE A 227 -18.04 0.62 -0.55
C ILE A 227 -17.93 0.84 -2.07
N GLY A 228 -17.91 -0.26 -2.84
CA GLY A 228 -17.96 -0.23 -4.29
C GLY A 228 -16.60 0.00 -4.97
N ALA A 229 -15.48 -0.37 -4.33
CA ALA A 229 -14.18 -0.32 -5.00
C ALA A 229 -13.99 -1.41 -6.08
N GLY A 230 -14.82 -2.45 -6.07
CA GLY A 230 -14.76 -3.54 -7.06
C GLY A 230 -13.66 -4.57 -6.80
N GLY A 231 -13.29 -5.30 -7.85
CA GLY A 231 -12.24 -6.30 -7.82
C GLY A 231 -12.59 -7.59 -7.05
N LEU A 232 -11.57 -8.35 -6.68
CA LEU A 232 -11.72 -9.65 -6.01
C LEU A 232 -12.47 -9.57 -4.69
N GLY A 233 -12.31 -8.47 -3.94
CA GLY A 233 -13.03 -8.26 -2.69
C GLY A 233 -14.55 -8.22 -2.87
N GLU A 234 -15.03 -7.72 -4.01
CA GLU A 234 -16.45 -7.68 -4.32
C GLU A 234 -16.99 -9.09 -4.59
N GLU A 235 -16.22 -9.93 -5.30
CA GLU A 235 -16.62 -11.32 -5.57
C GLU A 235 -16.62 -12.18 -4.29
N VAL A 236 -15.66 -11.95 -3.38
CA VAL A 236 -15.69 -12.55 -2.03
C VAL A 236 -16.97 -12.13 -1.30
N LEU A 237 -17.29 -10.84 -1.28
CA LEU A 237 -18.47 -10.31 -0.61
C LEU A 237 -19.78 -10.84 -1.22
N LYS A 238 -19.86 -10.94 -2.54
CA LYS A 238 -20.99 -11.58 -3.25
C LYS A 238 -21.11 -13.06 -2.88
N GLY A 239 -20.00 -13.78 -2.78
CA GLY A 239 -19.98 -15.17 -2.35
C GLY A 239 -20.62 -15.37 -0.98
N ILE A 240 -20.30 -14.47 -0.03
CA ILE A 240 -20.87 -14.48 1.33
C ILE A 240 -22.35 -14.08 1.30
N THR A 241 -22.67 -12.91 0.73
CA THR A 241 -24.01 -12.32 0.80
C THR A 241 -25.06 -13.05 -0.04
N GLN A 242 -24.65 -13.70 -1.13
CA GLN A 242 -25.52 -14.48 -2.01
C GLN A 242 -25.43 -15.99 -1.74
N LEU A 243 -24.72 -16.42 -0.69
CA LEU A 243 -24.48 -17.83 -0.35
C LEU A 243 -23.89 -18.66 -1.52
N LYS A 244 -23.15 -18.02 -2.41
CA LYS A 244 -22.44 -18.65 -3.53
C LYS A 244 -21.07 -19.11 -3.07
N ILE A 245 -21.05 -20.17 -2.27
CA ILE A 245 -19.85 -20.68 -1.59
C ILE A 245 -18.70 -20.94 -2.58
N GLY A 246 -18.96 -21.58 -3.72
CA GLY A 246 -17.95 -21.87 -4.74
C GLY A 246 -17.26 -20.61 -5.26
N ARG A 247 -18.05 -19.60 -5.68
CA ARG A 247 -17.52 -18.33 -6.18
C ARG A 247 -16.76 -17.55 -5.11
N GLY A 248 -17.27 -17.57 -3.86
CA GLY A 248 -16.59 -16.97 -2.72
C GLY A 248 -15.22 -17.62 -2.45
N PHE A 249 -15.16 -18.95 -2.54
CA PHE A 249 -13.91 -19.71 -2.36
C PHE A 249 -12.90 -19.44 -3.49
N GLU A 250 -13.31 -19.51 -4.76
CA GLU A 250 -12.47 -19.16 -5.92
C GLU A 250 -11.88 -17.75 -5.78
N SER A 251 -12.71 -16.79 -5.35
CA SER A 251 -12.29 -15.40 -5.15
C SER A 251 -11.29 -15.26 -4.00
N GLY A 252 -11.51 -15.97 -2.90
CA GLY A 252 -10.56 -16.02 -1.78
C GLY A 252 -9.21 -16.63 -2.18
N VAL A 253 -9.24 -17.73 -2.94
CA VAL A 253 -8.04 -18.37 -3.50
C VAL A 253 -7.31 -17.39 -4.42
N ALA A 254 -8.02 -16.66 -5.29
CA ALA A 254 -7.42 -15.65 -6.17
C ALA A 254 -6.75 -14.51 -5.38
N VAL A 255 -7.36 -14.03 -4.27
CA VAL A 255 -6.74 -13.03 -3.39
C VAL A 255 -5.46 -13.57 -2.77
N VAL A 256 -5.47 -14.80 -2.25
CA VAL A 256 -4.29 -15.43 -1.63
C VAL A 256 -3.17 -15.64 -2.64
N LEU A 257 -3.49 -16.14 -3.83
CA LEU A 257 -2.50 -16.33 -4.90
C LEU A 257 -1.87 -15.01 -5.32
N LEU A 258 -2.68 -13.97 -5.50
CA LEU A 258 -2.18 -12.62 -5.79
C LEU A 258 -1.28 -12.11 -4.65
N ALA A 259 -1.67 -12.34 -3.38
CA ALA A 259 -0.86 -12.00 -2.21
C ALA A 259 0.51 -12.67 -2.23
N MET A 260 0.52 -13.99 -2.44
CA MET A 260 1.75 -14.77 -2.46
C MET A 260 2.66 -14.38 -3.62
N VAL A 261 2.09 -14.07 -4.79
CA VAL A 261 2.88 -13.58 -5.94
C VAL A 261 3.52 -12.23 -5.59
N LEU A 262 2.73 -11.27 -5.08
CA LEU A 262 3.24 -9.95 -4.71
C LEU A 262 4.32 -10.07 -3.63
N ASP A 263 4.03 -10.77 -2.53
CA ASP A 263 4.92 -10.96 -1.39
C ASP A 263 6.28 -11.57 -1.78
N ARG A 264 6.27 -12.62 -2.61
CA ARG A 264 7.51 -13.27 -3.06
C ARG A 264 8.35 -12.33 -3.94
N ILE A 265 7.71 -11.54 -4.80
CA ILE A 265 8.40 -10.57 -5.65
C ILE A 265 9.03 -9.47 -4.78
N THR A 266 8.27 -8.90 -3.84
CA THR A 266 8.68 -7.76 -3.02
C THR A 266 9.69 -8.13 -1.93
N GLN A 267 9.52 -9.26 -1.23
CA GLN A 267 10.49 -9.72 -0.23
C GLN A 267 11.87 -9.99 -0.84
N SER A 268 11.89 -10.54 -2.07
CA SER A 268 13.15 -10.84 -2.71
C SER A 268 13.96 -9.59 -3.03
N LEU A 269 13.30 -8.48 -3.41
CA LEU A 269 13.96 -7.19 -3.57
C LEU A 269 14.66 -6.72 -2.29
N ALA A 270 14.08 -6.97 -1.11
CA ALA A 270 14.70 -6.66 0.17
C ALA A 270 15.94 -7.53 0.45
N ASN A 271 15.92 -8.81 0.06
CA ASN A 271 16.98 -9.78 0.34
C ASN A 271 18.16 -9.73 -0.65
N ILE A 272 17.96 -9.30 -1.91
CA ILE A 272 19.04 -9.18 -2.92
C ILE A 272 20.20 -8.31 -2.41
N ASN A 273 19.92 -7.27 -1.61
CA ASN A 273 20.95 -6.38 -1.08
C ASN A 273 21.78 -6.99 0.07
N ARG A 274 21.28 -8.06 0.72
CA ARG A 274 21.99 -8.73 1.80
C ARG A 274 23.05 -9.71 1.27
N ASN A 275 22.77 -10.38 0.16
CA ASN A 275 23.69 -11.36 -0.46
C ASN A 275 24.74 -10.74 -1.40
N ARG A 276 24.56 -9.49 -1.85
CA ARG A 276 25.60 -8.77 -2.63
C ARG A 276 26.71 -8.15 -1.79
N LYS A 277 26.59 -8.20 -0.46
CA LYS A 277 27.56 -7.64 0.50
C LYS A 277 28.29 -8.71 1.32
N MET A 278 28.05 -9.99 1.04
CA MET A 278 28.89 -11.13 1.46
C MET A 278 29.72 -11.56 0.25
#